data_AF-A0A938QHK3-F1
#
_entry.id   AF-A0A938QHK3-F1
#
_cell.length_a   1.000
_cell.length_b   1.000
_cell.length_c   1.000
_cell.angle_alpha   90.00
_cell.angle_beta   90.00
_cell.angle_gamma   90.00
#
_symmetry.space_group_name_H-M   'P 1'
#
loop_
_entity.id
_entity.type
_entity.pdbx_description
1 polymer ?
#
loop_
_entity_poly.entity_id
_entity_poly.type
_entity_poly.pdbx_seq_one_letter_code
_entity_poly.pdbx_strand_id
1 'polypeptide(L)'
;MWNTAIHEQDGTAYDSVSTGYWSQRERRGKVKAFNQFRDARFKTEPSAASFDKILPAIKKLSIPEETCEGQRQETLLLNPQVEIEFLESLEEFGIKEAIAIARLAGFEYTAYRLGEILSFQKELESDEQPLSSFSLKQFLLFLMGHIGLREPSIVVTDRGNVKAIWECSEKQIFWIEFYPSGDVRYLAFVPNERRSDGIERTAGWSTASDVFDRANNLGATVWMIS
;
A
#
# COMPACT_ATOMS: atom_id res chain seq x y z
N MET A 1 -25.68 52.30 2.20
CA MET A 1 -24.50 51.56 2.71
C MET A 1 -25.05 50.24 3.24
N TRP A 2 -25.11 49.16 2.45
CA TRP A 2 -24.04 48.16 2.19
C TRP A 2 -23.40 47.72 3.53
N ASN A 3 -23.46 46.47 4.01
CA ASN A 3 -23.17 45.23 3.32
C ASN A 3 -23.82 43.97 3.93
N THR A 4 -24.02 43.03 3.01
CA THR A 4 -24.49 41.65 3.04
C THR A 4 -23.61 40.72 3.89
N ALA A 5 -24.23 39.87 4.72
CA ALA A 5 -23.58 38.72 5.35
C ALA A 5 -23.72 37.51 4.41
N ILE A 6 -22.59 36.99 3.93
CA ILE A 6 -22.51 35.74 3.18
C ILE A 6 -22.25 34.62 4.19
N HIS A 7 -23.19 33.69 4.26
CA HIS A 7 -23.08 32.44 4.99
C HIS A 7 -22.89 31.35 3.92
N GLU A 8 -21.66 30.93 3.67
CA GLU A 8 -21.37 29.75 2.86
C GLU A 8 -21.14 28.56 3.80
N GLN A 9 -22.09 27.65 3.81
CA GLN A 9 -21.94 26.28 4.31
C GLN A 9 -21.71 25.39 3.10
N ASP A 10 -20.46 25.00 2.84
CA ASP A 10 -20.17 23.90 1.93
C ASP A 10 -20.22 22.59 2.70
N GLY A 11 -21.39 21.95 2.66
CA GLY A 11 -21.57 20.57 3.08
C GLY A 11 -21.17 19.62 1.95
N THR A 12 -19.95 19.07 2.01
CA THR A 12 -19.60 17.91 1.17
C THR A 12 -20.20 16.65 1.80
N ALA A 13 -21.23 16.11 1.17
CA ALA A 13 -21.79 14.80 1.46
C ALA A 13 -20.73 13.73 1.19
N TYR A 14 -20.37 12.97 2.22
CA TYR A 14 -19.59 11.75 2.06
C TYR A 14 -20.56 10.60 1.80
N ASP A 15 -20.48 10.00 0.61
CA ASP A 15 -21.17 8.77 0.26
C ASP A 15 -20.73 7.63 1.19
N SER A 16 -21.70 7.04 1.87
CA SER A 16 -21.53 5.86 2.70
C SER A 16 -21.32 4.63 1.81
N VAL A 17 -20.07 4.31 1.50
CA VAL A 17 -19.72 3.01 0.94
C VAL A 17 -19.82 1.96 2.06
N SER A 18 -20.87 1.15 1.99
CA SER A 18 -21.06 -0.05 2.81
C SER A 18 -19.92 -1.03 2.58
N THR A 19 -18.91 -1.03 3.45
CA THR A 19 -17.90 -2.09 3.52
C THR A 19 -18.52 -3.34 4.15
N GLY A 20 -18.82 -4.34 3.33
CA GLY A 20 -19.25 -5.65 3.81
C GLY A 20 -18.14 -6.30 4.64
N TYR A 21 -18.41 -6.51 5.93
CA TYR A 21 -17.50 -7.15 6.88
C TYR A 21 -17.50 -8.68 6.72
N TRP A 22 -16.31 -9.27 6.61
CA TRP A 22 -16.10 -10.72 6.69
C TRP A 22 -15.86 -11.15 8.14
N SER A 23 -16.48 -12.26 8.55
CA SER A 23 -16.36 -12.82 9.89
C SER A 23 -14.98 -13.48 10.14
N GLN A 24 -14.52 -13.55 11.40
CA GLN A 24 -13.25 -14.19 11.77
C GLN A 24 -13.14 -15.66 11.31
N ARG A 25 -14.27 -16.34 11.09
CA ARG A 25 -14.32 -17.75 10.64
C ARG A 25 -13.92 -17.88 9.16
N GLU A 26 -14.18 -16.87 8.34
CA GLU A 26 -13.82 -16.84 6.92
C GLU A 26 -12.33 -16.53 6.71
N ARG A 27 -11.69 -15.81 7.65
CA ARG A 27 -10.24 -15.56 7.64
C ARG A 27 -9.42 -16.85 7.82
N ARG A 28 -9.86 -17.78 8.68
CA ARG A 28 -9.17 -19.06 8.92
C ARG A 28 -9.32 -20.07 7.78
N GLY A 29 -10.43 -20.02 7.03
CA GLY A 29 -10.63 -20.88 5.86
C GLY A 29 -9.68 -20.54 4.70
N LYS A 30 -9.34 -19.26 4.52
CA LYS A 30 -8.51 -18.77 3.42
C LYS A 30 -7.01 -19.11 3.56
N VAL A 31 -6.47 -19.26 4.77
CA VAL A 31 -5.07 -19.68 4.99
C VAL A 31 -4.81 -21.11 4.48
N LYS A 32 -5.81 -22.01 4.54
CA LYS A 32 -5.69 -23.36 3.94
C LYS A 32 -5.82 -23.34 2.42
N ALA A 33 -6.65 -22.46 1.87
CA ALA A 33 -6.77 -22.26 0.41
C ALA A 33 -5.48 -21.65 -0.18
N PHE A 34 -4.82 -20.75 0.55
CA PHE A 34 -3.56 -20.09 0.18
C PHE A 34 -2.41 -21.08 -0.09
N ASN A 35 -2.25 -22.10 0.76
CA ASN A 35 -1.22 -23.12 0.55
C ASN A 35 -1.54 -24.07 -0.64
N GLN A 36 -2.81 -24.26 -0.99
CA GLN A 36 -3.22 -25.02 -2.19
C GLN A 36 -3.12 -24.17 -3.48
N PHE A 37 -3.24 -22.85 -3.39
CA PHE A 37 -3.20 -21.94 -4.54
C PHE A 37 -1.77 -21.58 -4.98
N ARG A 38 -0.80 -21.61 -4.04
CA ARG A 38 0.64 -21.42 -4.33
C ARG A 38 1.17 -22.37 -5.41
N ASP A 39 0.64 -23.57 -5.47
CA ASP A 39 1.12 -24.62 -6.38
C ASP A 39 0.36 -24.64 -7.73
N ALA A 40 -0.69 -23.81 -7.88
CA ALA A 40 -1.56 -23.82 -9.05
C ALA A 40 -1.71 -22.42 -9.68
N ARG A 41 -0.95 -22.21 -10.77
CA ARG A 41 -1.08 -21.12 -11.76
C ARG A 41 -0.58 -19.72 -11.36
N PHE A 42 0.61 -19.40 -11.85
CA PHE A 42 0.86 -18.15 -12.57
C PHE A 42 1.84 -18.42 -13.73
N LYS A 43 1.32 -18.75 -14.92
CA LYS A 43 2.06 -18.88 -16.19
C LYS A 43 1.77 -17.70 -17.12
N THR A 44 1.82 -16.49 -16.61
CA THR A 44 1.84 -15.30 -17.48
C THR A 44 2.98 -14.44 -17.03
N GLU A 45 4.05 -14.52 -17.79
CA GLU A 45 5.28 -13.81 -17.54
C GLU A 45 5.02 -12.29 -17.73
N PRO A 46 5.56 -11.45 -16.85
CA PRO A 46 5.74 -10.02 -17.12
C PRO A 46 6.56 -9.83 -18.41
N SER A 47 6.49 -8.64 -19.00
CA SER A 47 7.28 -8.30 -20.19
C SER A 47 8.75 -8.66 -19.96
N ALA A 48 9.30 -9.56 -20.79
CA ALA A 48 10.68 -10.01 -20.67
C ALA A 48 11.66 -8.82 -20.65
N ALA A 49 11.35 -7.72 -21.35
CA ALA A 49 12.18 -6.51 -21.38
C ALA A 49 12.21 -5.73 -20.05
N SER A 50 11.16 -5.81 -19.23
CA SER A 50 11.12 -5.21 -17.89
C SER A 50 11.89 -6.11 -16.90
N PHE A 51 11.68 -7.42 -17.00
CA PHE A 51 12.39 -8.39 -16.18
C PHE A 51 13.89 -8.46 -16.47
N ASP A 52 14.33 -8.30 -17.72
CA ASP A 52 15.76 -8.27 -18.07
C ASP A 52 16.47 -6.99 -17.57
N LYS A 53 15.74 -5.94 -17.15
CA LYS A 53 16.31 -4.79 -16.44
C LYS A 53 16.30 -4.97 -14.92
N ILE A 54 15.23 -5.60 -14.42
CA ILE A 54 15.00 -5.86 -12.99
C ILE A 54 15.90 -7.01 -12.49
N LEU A 55 16.01 -8.11 -13.24
CA LEU A 55 16.76 -9.31 -12.87
C LEU A 55 18.27 -9.10 -12.75
N PRO A 56 18.98 -8.32 -13.58
CA PRO A 56 20.42 -8.09 -13.40
C PRO A 56 20.75 -7.17 -12.23
N ALA A 57 19.88 -6.18 -11.94
CA ALA A 57 19.98 -5.38 -10.72
C ALA A 57 19.80 -6.29 -9.50
N ILE A 58 18.84 -7.23 -9.55
CA ILE A 58 18.60 -8.25 -8.52
C ILE A 58 19.68 -9.36 -8.48
N LYS A 59 20.26 -9.76 -9.61
CA LYS A 59 21.32 -10.79 -9.68
C LYS A 59 22.68 -10.25 -9.26
N LYS A 60 22.96 -8.96 -9.48
CA LYS A 60 24.11 -8.29 -8.84
C LYS A 60 23.95 -8.16 -7.32
N LEU A 61 22.73 -8.35 -6.80
CA LEU A 61 22.40 -8.44 -5.37
C LEU A 61 22.40 -9.89 -4.84
N SER A 62 22.58 -10.89 -5.70
CA SER A 62 22.83 -12.28 -5.29
C SER A 62 24.33 -12.57 -5.28
N ILE A 63 24.84 -13.00 -4.13
CA ILE A 63 26.23 -13.42 -3.95
C ILE A 63 26.57 -14.51 -4.99
N PRO A 64 27.77 -14.51 -5.59
CA PRO A 64 28.23 -15.66 -6.37
C PRO A 64 28.14 -16.93 -5.52
N GLU A 65 27.62 -18.02 -6.09
CA GLU A 65 27.59 -19.34 -5.46
C GLU A 65 29.03 -19.85 -5.25
N GLU A 66 29.69 -19.38 -4.19
CA GLU A 66 30.91 -20.00 -3.69
C GLU A 66 30.57 -20.90 -2.51
N THR A 67 30.69 -22.19 -2.79
CA THR A 67 30.75 -23.30 -1.85
C THR A 67 31.75 -23.03 -0.72
N CYS A 68 31.29 -23.04 0.54
CA CYS A 68 31.87 -23.88 1.61
C CYS A 68 31.18 -23.70 2.97
N GLU A 69 30.95 -24.86 3.57
CA GLU A 69 30.58 -25.22 4.94
C GLU A 69 30.53 -24.13 6.03
N GLY A 70 29.36 -24.05 6.69
CA GLY A 70 29.30 -23.91 8.14
C GLY A 70 29.32 -22.50 8.71
N GLN A 71 28.52 -21.57 8.19
CA GLN A 71 28.21 -20.33 8.92
C GLN A 71 26.71 -20.05 8.94
N ARG A 72 26.24 -19.57 10.10
CA ARG A 72 24.86 -19.17 10.37
C ARG A 72 24.35 -18.28 9.23
N GLN A 73 23.15 -18.57 8.74
CA GLN A 73 22.40 -17.70 7.84
C GLN A 73 22.14 -16.37 8.57
N GLU A 74 23.06 -15.41 8.41
CA GLU A 74 22.73 -14.00 8.48
C GLU A 74 21.86 -13.72 7.25
N THR A 75 20.55 -13.65 7.46
CA THR A 75 19.64 -13.06 6.48
C THR A 75 20.06 -11.59 6.34
N LEU A 76 20.94 -11.31 5.37
CA LEU A 76 21.37 -9.95 5.07
C LEU A 76 20.12 -9.16 4.66
N LEU A 77 19.65 -8.31 5.57
CA LEU A 77 18.66 -7.29 5.28
C LEU A 77 19.20 -6.46 4.13
N LEU A 78 18.53 -6.53 2.97
CA LEU A 78 18.78 -5.66 1.82
C LEU A 78 18.85 -4.22 2.30
N ASN A 79 19.79 -3.44 1.75
CA ASN A 79 19.84 -2.01 2.05
C ASN A 79 18.62 -1.33 1.39
N PRO A 80 17.61 -0.88 2.16
CA PRO A 80 16.38 -0.30 1.59
C PRO A 80 16.63 0.91 0.70
N GLN A 81 17.73 1.62 0.91
CA GLN A 81 18.06 2.83 0.15
C GLN A 81 18.38 2.52 -1.33
N VAL A 82 19.00 1.37 -1.61
CA VAL A 82 19.38 0.96 -2.98
C VAL A 82 18.14 0.56 -3.80
N GLU A 83 17.10 0.05 -3.15
CA GLU A 83 15.88 -0.39 -3.83
C GLU A 83 14.95 0.78 -4.19
N ILE A 84 15.00 1.86 -3.40
CA ILE A 84 14.20 3.08 -3.61
C ILE A 84 14.67 3.84 -4.86
N GLU A 85 15.99 4.07 -4.99
CA GLU A 85 16.56 4.75 -6.17
C GLU A 85 16.26 4.00 -7.47
N PHE A 86 16.29 2.67 -7.42
CA PHE A 86 15.92 1.83 -8.57
C PHE A 86 14.47 2.05 -8.99
N LEU A 87 13.54 2.01 -8.03
CA LEU A 87 12.13 2.24 -8.30
C LEU A 87 11.87 3.61 -8.89
N GLU A 88 12.50 4.65 -8.36
CA GLU A 88 12.39 6.01 -8.86
C GLU A 88 12.83 6.12 -10.32
N SER A 89 13.85 5.36 -10.74
CA SER A 89 14.39 5.34 -12.10
C SER A 89 13.53 4.59 -13.14
N LEU A 90 12.53 3.82 -12.74
CA LEU A 90 11.68 3.07 -13.67
C LEU A 90 10.75 4.01 -14.45
N GLU A 91 10.98 4.10 -15.77
CA GLU A 91 10.14 4.81 -16.74
C GLU A 91 8.81 4.08 -17.00
N GLU A 92 8.85 2.74 -17.05
CA GLU A 92 7.66 1.89 -17.18
C GLU A 92 7.43 1.15 -15.86
N PHE A 93 6.32 1.46 -15.19
CA PHE A 93 5.93 0.84 -13.95
C PHE A 93 4.45 0.45 -14.02
N GLY A 94 4.16 -0.85 -13.96
CA GLY A 94 2.82 -1.39 -14.01
C GLY A 94 2.47 -2.20 -12.77
N ILE A 95 1.22 -2.62 -12.68
CA ILE A 95 0.73 -3.44 -11.57
C ILE A 95 1.41 -4.81 -11.47
N LYS A 96 1.90 -5.37 -12.59
CA LYS A 96 2.66 -6.64 -12.57
C LYS A 96 4.03 -6.45 -11.91
N GLU A 97 4.72 -5.38 -12.25
CA GLU A 97 5.99 -4.99 -11.64
C GLU A 97 5.79 -4.72 -10.15
N ALA A 98 4.72 -3.99 -9.80
CA ALA A 98 4.36 -3.72 -8.42
C ALA A 98 4.12 -5.00 -7.59
N ILE A 99 3.42 -6.00 -8.15
CA ILE A 99 3.24 -7.30 -7.50
C ILE A 99 4.58 -8.00 -7.26
N ALA A 100 5.48 -7.99 -8.25
CA ALA A 100 6.79 -8.62 -8.12
C ALA A 100 7.64 -7.93 -7.04
N ILE A 101 7.67 -6.60 -7.05
CA ILE A 101 8.41 -5.79 -6.07
C ILE A 101 7.86 -5.98 -4.66
N ALA A 102 6.53 -5.98 -4.49
CA ALA A 102 5.90 -6.24 -3.19
C ALA A 102 6.31 -7.61 -2.62
N ARG A 103 6.33 -8.67 -3.45
CA ARG A 103 6.81 -10.00 -3.01
C ARG A 103 8.28 -9.97 -2.61
N LEU A 104 9.13 -9.36 -3.42
CA LEU A 104 10.57 -9.28 -3.15
C LEU A 104 10.86 -8.53 -1.83
N ALA A 105 10.11 -7.47 -1.56
CA ALA A 105 10.20 -6.71 -0.31
C ALA A 105 9.51 -7.39 0.89
N GLY A 106 8.94 -8.60 0.72
CA GLY A 106 8.28 -9.36 1.79
C GLY A 106 6.84 -8.94 2.11
N PHE A 107 6.23 -8.08 1.28
CA PHE A 107 4.84 -7.65 1.39
C PHE A 107 3.90 -8.59 0.62
N GLU A 108 3.78 -9.83 1.12
CA GLU A 108 3.03 -10.91 0.47
C GLU A 108 1.52 -10.64 0.37
N TYR A 109 0.91 -10.08 1.43
CA TYR A 109 -0.52 -9.75 1.41
C TYR A 109 -0.83 -8.62 0.43
N THR A 110 0.06 -7.64 0.33
CA THR A 110 0.03 -6.52 -0.61
C THR A 110 0.11 -7.04 -2.03
N ALA A 111 1.09 -7.90 -2.32
CA ALA A 111 1.23 -8.55 -3.62
C ALA A 111 -0.03 -9.36 -3.99
N TYR A 112 -0.60 -10.09 -3.03
CA TYR A 112 -1.85 -10.82 -3.23
C TYR A 112 -3.02 -9.88 -3.58
N ARG A 113 -3.23 -8.80 -2.80
CA ARG A 113 -4.32 -7.83 -3.08
C ARG A 113 -4.14 -7.11 -4.41
N LEU A 114 -2.91 -6.74 -4.78
CA LEU A 114 -2.63 -6.17 -6.10
C LEU A 114 -2.95 -7.17 -7.23
N GLY A 115 -2.72 -8.47 -7.01
CA GLY A 115 -3.12 -9.53 -7.94
C GLY A 115 -4.63 -9.64 -8.12
N GLU A 116 -5.40 -9.49 -7.03
CA GLU A 116 -6.87 -9.44 -7.10
C GLU A 116 -7.35 -8.20 -7.85
N ILE A 117 -6.78 -7.02 -7.56
CA ILE A 117 -7.08 -5.77 -8.30
C ILE A 117 -6.82 -5.94 -9.80
N LEU A 118 -5.68 -6.54 -10.18
CA LEU A 118 -5.36 -6.84 -11.57
C LEU A 118 -6.40 -7.77 -12.23
N SER A 119 -6.91 -8.74 -11.47
CA SER A 119 -7.89 -9.70 -11.97
C SER A 119 -9.23 -9.01 -12.22
N PHE A 120 -9.68 -8.17 -11.29
CA PHE A 120 -10.91 -7.38 -11.46
C PHE A 120 -10.83 -6.41 -12.64
N GLN A 121 -9.70 -5.73 -12.84
CA GLN A 121 -9.51 -4.82 -14.00
C GLN A 121 -9.55 -5.54 -15.36
N LYS A 122 -9.22 -6.83 -15.41
CA LYS A 122 -9.33 -7.62 -16.65
C LYS A 122 -10.76 -8.07 -16.93
N GLU A 123 -11.54 -8.29 -15.88
CA GLU A 123 -12.93 -8.74 -15.96
C GLU A 123 -13.88 -7.57 -16.27
N LEU A 124 -13.57 -6.39 -15.74
CA LEU A 124 -14.29 -5.15 -16.01
C LEU A 124 -13.83 -4.59 -17.36
N GLU A 125 -14.57 -4.87 -18.43
CA GLU A 125 -14.55 -4.08 -19.67
C GLU A 125 -15.21 -2.70 -19.42
N SER A 126 -14.73 -1.97 -18.41
CA SER A 126 -15.36 -0.75 -17.88
C SER A 126 -14.59 0.50 -18.29
N ASP A 127 -15.31 1.60 -18.51
CA ASP A 127 -14.76 2.96 -18.67
C ASP A 127 -14.17 3.52 -17.35
N GLU A 128 -14.16 2.75 -16.26
CA GLU A 128 -13.54 3.12 -15.00
C GLU A 128 -12.05 3.46 -15.18
N GLN A 129 -11.63 4.50 -14.45
CA GLN A 129 -10.28 5.02 -14.58
C GLN A 129 -9.27 3.95 -14.14
N PRO A 130 -8.28 3.60 -14.98
CA PRO A 130 -7.33 2.54 -14.66
C PRO A 130 -6.50 2.94 -13.43
N LEU A 131 -6.05 1.92 -12.68
CA LEU A 131 -5.11 2.12 -11.56
C LEU A 131 -3.91 2.95 -12.03
N SER A 132 -3.68 4.07 -11.37
CA SER A 132 -2.55 4.94 -11.64
C SER A 132 -1.25 4.24 -11.25
N SER A 133 -0.41 3.98 -12.24
CA SER A 133 0.94 3.45 -12.06
C SER A 133 1.78 4.32 -11.12
N PHE A 134 1.68 5.64 -11.26
CA PHE A 134 2.41 6.58 -10.42
C PHE A 134 1.93 6.56 -8.98
N SER A 135 0.62 6.52 -8.74
CA SER A 135 0.08 6.36 -7.38
C SER A 135 0.55 5.05 -6.75
N LEU A 136 0.55 3.95 -7.51
CA LEU A 136 1.04 2.65 -7.07
C LEU A 136 2.54 2.67 -6.76
N LYS A 137 3.34 3.38 -7.56
CA LYS A 137 4.77 3.59 -7.33
C LYS A 137 5.00 4.33 -6.01
N GLN A 138 4.30 5.43 -5.77
CA GLN A 138 4.39 6.19 -4.51
C GLN A 138 4.03 5.33 -3.29
N PHE A 139 3.00 4.49 -3.41
CA PHE A 139 2.62 3.54 -2.36
C PHE A 139 3.72 2.52 -2.06
N LEU A 140 4.35 1.90 -3.06
CA LEU A 140 5.43 0.93 -2.82
C LEU A 140 6.69 1.60 -2.26
N LEU A 141 7.05 2.76 -2.78
CA LEU A 141 8.15 3.56 -2.23
C LEU A 141 7.93 3.85 -0.74
N PHE A 142 6.70 4.20 -0.36
CA PHE A 142 6.34 4.41 1.04
C PHE A 142 6.53 3.14 1.88
N LEU A 143 6.04 1.99 1.44
CA LEU A 143 6.18 0.73 2.17
C LEU A 143 7.65 0.33 2.33
N MET A 144 8.44 0.44 1.27
CA MET A 144 9.86 0.05 1.26
C MET A 144 10.75 1.03 2.05
N GLY A 145 10.38 2.31 2.08
CA GLY A 145 11.04 3.33 2.91
C GLY A 145 10.85 3.13 4.41
N HIS A 146 9.84 2.36 4.82
CA HIS A 146 9.49 2.14 6.22
C HIS A 146 9.44 0.64 6.53
N ILE A 147 10.62 0.01 6.57
CA ILE A 147 10.75 -1.41 6.97
C ILE A 147 10.12 -1.60 8.35
N GLY A 148 9.33 -2.66 8.49
CA GLY A 148 8.64 -3.02 9.74
C GLY A 148 7.20 -2.54 9.80
N LEU A 149 6.70 -1.85 8.77
CA LEU A 149 5.27 -1.64 8.60
C LEU A 149 4.53 -2.97 8.41
N ARG A 150 3.42 -3.13 9.13
CA ARG A 150 2.39 -4.11 8.82
C ARG A 150 1.78 -3.80 7.46
N GLU A 151 1.46 -4.85 6.73
CA GLU A 151 0.78 -4.73 5.45
C GLU A 151 -0.60 -4.06 5.59
N PRO A 152 -0.87 -2.96 4.88
CA PRO A 152 -2.16 -2.29 4.92
C PRO A 152 -3.22 -3.07 4.14
N SER A 153 -4.50 -2.79 4.45
CA SER A 153 -5.56 -3.04 3.47
C SER A 153 -5.45 -2.03 2.33
N ILE A 154 -5.61 -2.50 1.10
CA ILE A 154 -5.43 -1.68 -0.10
C ILE A 154 -6.75 -1.62 -0.87
N VAL A 155 -7.13 -0.41 -1.24
CA VAL A 155 -8.25 -0.14 -2.15
C VAL A 155 -7.82 0.84 -3.25
N VAL A 156 -8.49 0.76 -4.39
CA VAL A 156 -8.32 1.71 -5.49
C VAL A 156 -9.49 2.68 -5.44
N THR A 157 -9.21 3.98 -5.50
CA THR A 157 -10.26 5.01 -5.55
C THR A 157 -10.88 5.09 -6.94
N ASP A 158 -12.02 5.77 -7.04
CA ASP A 158 -12.70 6.12 -8.31
C ASP A 158 -11.78 6.87 -9.29
N ARG A 159 -10.77 7.59 -8.77
CA ARG A 159 -9.75 8.30 -9.54
C ARG A 159 -8.56 7.43 -9.94
N GLY A 160 -8.59 6.14 -9.63
CA GLY A 160 -7.49 5.21 -9.87
C GLY A 160 -6.31 5.36 -8.89
N ASN A 161 -6.45 6.09 -7.78
CA ASN A 161 -5.38 6.20 -6.78
C ASN A 161 -5.37 5.01 -5.82
N VAL A 162 -4.19 4.64 -5.33
CA VAL A 162 -4.02 3.68 -4.25
C VAL A 162 -4.31 4.35 -2.91
N LYS A 163 -5.16 3.70 -2.13
CA LYS A 163 -5.42 4.05 -0.74
C LYS A 163 -5.05 2.88 0.18
N ALA A 164 -4.12 3.14 1.08
CA ALA A 164 -3.65 2.20 2.09
C ALA A 164 -4.32 2.50 3.44
N ILE A 165 -4.77 1.46 4.13
CA ILE A 165 -5.54 1.57 5.38
C ILE A 165 -4.90 0.65 6.43
N TRP A 166 -4.47 1.25 7.53
CA TRP A 166 -4.09 0.57 8.76
C TRP A 166 -5.19 0.75 9.79
N GLU A 167 -5.80 -0.37 10.18
CA GLU A 167 -6.88 -0.39 11.17
C GLU A 167 -6.53 -1.38 12.29
N CYS A 168 -6.71 -0.95 13.54
CA CYS A 168 -6.63 -1.81 14.72
C CYS A 168 -8.01 -2.04 15.33
N SER A 169 -8.89 -1.04 15.24
CA SER A 169 -10.29 -1.08 15.68
C SER A 169 -11.07 0.02 14.97
N GLU A 170 -12.40 0.04 15.13
CA GLU A 170 -13.28 1.07 14.58
C GLU A 170 -12.92 2.51 15.03
N LYS A 171 -12.15 2.65 16.11
CA LYS A 171 -11.71 3.93 16.67
C LYS A 171 -10.23 4.25 16.41
N GLN A 172 -9.52 3.35 15.73
CA GLN A 172 -8.08 3.42 15.49
C GLN A 172 -7.82 3.06 14.03
N ILE A 173 -7.94 4.07 13.18
CA ILE A 173 -7.81 3.94 11.73
C ILE A 173 -6.86 5.03 11.28
N PHE A 174 -5.87 4.65 10.48
CA PHE A 174 -5.04 5.57 9.72
C PHE A 174 -5.09 5.15 8.26
N TRP A 175 -5.45 6.07 7.37
CA TRP A 175 -5.35 5.81 5.94
C TRP A 175 -4.59 6.90 5.23
N ILE A 176 -3.95 6.50 4.13
CA ILE A 176 -3.20 7.35 3.22
C ILE A 176 -3.70 7.07 1.81
N GLU A 177 -4.09 8.11 1.09
CA GLU A 177 -4.33 8.07 -0.35
C GLU A 177 -3.12 8.69 -1.06
N PHE A 178 -2.51 7.94 -1.96
CA PHE A 178 -1.29 8.34 -2.68
C PHE A 178 -1.66 8.97 -4.02
N TYR A 179 -1.17 10.17 -4.30
CA TYR A 179 -1.40 10.84 -5.57
C TYR A 179 -0.21 10.67 -6.52
N PRO A 180 -0.42 10.74 -7.85
CA PRO A 180 0.66 10.65 -8.84
C PRO A 180 1.78 11.66 -8.65
N SER A 181 1.48 12.83 -8.05
CA SER A 181 2.45 13.91 -7.80
C SER A 181 3.44 13.60 -6.67
N GLY A 182 3.22 12.54 -5.87
CA GLY A 182 3.95 12.28 -4.63
C GLY A 182 3.31 12.92 -3.39
N ASP A 183 2.28 13.76 -3.59
CA ASP A 183 1.43 14.21 -2.50
C ASP A 183 0.58 13.06 -1.96
N VAL A 184 0.20 13.17 -0.71
CA VAL A 184 -0.73 12.25 -0.07
C VAL A 184 -1.80 13.01 0.69
N ARG A 185 -2.99 12.42 0.74
CA ARG A 185 -4.04 12.81 1.67
C ARG A 185 -4.14 11.75 2.74
N TYR A 186 -4.29 12.16 3.99
CA TYR A 186 -4.43 11.23 5.11
C TYR A 186 -5.62 11.55 5.99
N LEU A 187 -6.08 10.54 6.74
CA LEU A 187 -7.04 10.67 7.83
C LEU A 187 -6.63 9.73 8.96
N ALA A 188 -6.72 10.25 10.18
CA ALA A 188 -6.54 9.50 11.41
C ALA A 188 -7.81 9.58 12.26
N PHE A 189 -8.24 8.44 12.79
CA PHE A 189 -9.16 8.33 13.90
C PHE A 189 -8.34 7.92 15.12
N VAL A 190 -8.21 8.83 16.09
CA VAL A 190 -7.39 8.66 17.29
C VAL A 190 -8.32 8.60 18.51
N PRO A 191 -8.18 7.63 19.42
CA PRO A 191 -8.95 7.61 20.66
C PRO A 191 -8.74 8.89 21.47
N ASN A 192 -9.84 9.53 21.88
CA ASN A 192 -9.81 10.73 22.71
C ASN A 192 -10.92 10.66 23.76
N GLU A 193 -10.55 10.28 24.98
CA GLU A 193 -11.48 10.09 26.12
C GLU A 193 -12.19 11.38 26.56
N ARG A 194 -11.70 12.55 26.14
CA ARG A 194 -12.32 13.84 26.48
C ARG A 194 -13.52 14.18 25.59
N ARG A 195 -13.72 13.44 24.49
CA ARG A 195 -14.84 13.63 23.57
C ARG A 195 -15.95 12.62 23.85
N SER A 196 -17.20 13.02 23.61
CA SER A 196 -18.38 12.17 23.83
C SER A 196 -18.44 10.96 22.89
N ASP A 197 -17.90 11.07 21.67
CA ASP A 197 -17.74 9.97 20.72
C ASP A 197 -16.51 9.09 21.04
N GLY A 198 -15.61 9.60 21.89
CA GLY A 198 -14.35 8.98 22.25
C GLY A 198 -13.31 9.00 21.14
N ILE A 199 -13.48 9.82 20.08
CA ILE A 199 -12.62 9.79 18.90
C ILE A 199 -12.31 11.20 18.42
N GLU A 200 -11.03 11.50 18.25
CA GLU A 200 -10.55 12.65 17.51
C GLU A 200 -10.27 12.28 16.05
N ARG A 201 -10.68 13.15 15.13
CA ARG A 201 -10.48 12.96 13.70
C ARG A 201 -9.54 14.03 13.18
N THR A 202 -8.46 13.61 12.54
CA THR A 202 -7.47 14.52 11.96
C THR A 202 -7.25 14.15 10.50
N ALA A 203 -7.50 15.08 9.59
CA ALA A 203 -7.26 14.91 8.17
C ALA A 203 -6.27 15.96 7.68
N GLY A 204 -5.52 15.64 6.62
CA GLY A 204 -4.58 16.60 6.06
C GLY A 204 -3.98 16.17 4.73
N TRP A 205 -3.12 17.05 4.23
CA TRP A 205 -2.25 16.83 3.08
C TRP A 205 -0.81 16.80 3.55
N SER A 206 0.00 15.98 2.88
CA SER A 206 1.43 15.84 3.14
C SER A 206 2.12 15.30 1.88
N THR A 207 3.41 15.02 1.96
CA THR A 207 4.13 14.19 0.99
C THR A 207 4.20 12.74 1.48
N ALA A 208 4.52 11.81 0.58
CA ALA A 208 4.77 10.41 0.93
C ALA A 208 5.95 10.25 1.92
N SER A 209 6.95 11.14 1.88
CA SER A 209 8.06 11.14 2.83
C SER A 209 7.63 11.55 4.24
N ASP A 210 6.75 12.54 4.35
CA ASP A 210 6.49 13.21 5.64
C ASP A 210 5.28 12.61 6.37
N VAL A 211 4.41 11.87 5.67
CA VAL A 211 3.16 11.35 6.25
C VAL A 211 3.39 10.34 7.38
N PHE A 212 4.52 9.64 7.38
CA PHE A 212 4.87 8.75 8.49
C PHE A 212 5.14 9.54 9.77
N ASP A 213 5.85 10.67 9.70
CA ASP A 213 6.05 11.56 10.83
C ASP A 213 4.73 12.17 11.31
N ARG A 214 3.80 12.47 10.39
CA ARG A 214 2.43 12.88 10.75
C ARG A 214 1.71 11.79 11.52
N ALA A 215 1.77 10.54 11.06
CA ALA A 215 1.19 9.40 11.77
C ALA A 215 1.82 9.24 13.16
N ASN A 216 3.14 9.44 13.27
CA ASN A 216 3.87 9.30 14.53
C ASN A 216 3.43 10.35 15.57
N ASN A 217 3.30 11.60 15.13
CA ASN A 217 2.83 12.70 15.99
C ASN A 217 1.38 12.50 16.48
N LEU A 218 0.58 11.72 15.75
CA LEU A 218 -0.78 11.35 16.13
C LEU A 218 -0.85 10.04 16.95
N GLY A 219 0.29 9.38 17.19
CA GLY A 219 0.35 8.06 17.84
C GLY A 219 -0.19 6.92 16.96
N ALA A 220 -0.43 7.18 15.68
CA ALA A 220 -1.00 6.22 14.74
C ALA A 220 0.01 5.19 14.21
N THR A 221 1.32 5.47 14.32
CA THR A 221 2.40 4.55 13.90
C THR A 221 2.33 3.21 14.61
N VAL A 222 1.84 3.19 15.86
CA VAL A 222 1.62 1.92 16.59
C VAL A 222 0.75 0.98 15.78
N TRP A 223 -0.34 1.48 15.17
CA TRP A 223 -1.28 0.68 14.36
C TRP A 223 -0.69 0.24 13.03
N MET A 224 0.32 0.98 12.58
CA MET A 224 1.01 0.71 11.33
C MET A 224 2.10 -0.35 11.48
N ILE A 225 2.61 -0.57 12.69
CA ILE A 225 3.71 -1.51 12.99
C ILE A 225 3.21 -2.76 13.74
N SER A 226 2.09 -2.67 14.48
CA SER A 226 1.56 -3.72 15.36
C SER A 226 0.70 -4.79 14.69
#